data_AF-A0A4U6W4Y6-F1
#
_entry.id   AF-A0A4U6W4Y6-F1
#
_cell.length_a   1.000
_cell.length_b   1.000
_cell.length_c   1.000
_cell.angle_alpha   90.00
_cell.angle_beta   90.00
_cell.angle_gamma   90.00
#
_symmetry.space_group_name_H-M   'P 1'
#
loop_
_entity.id
_entity.type
_entity.pdbx_description
1 polymer ?
#
loop_
_entity_poly.entity_id
_entity_poly.type
_entity_poly.pdbx_seq_one_letter_code
_entity_poly.pdbx_strand_id
1 'polypeptide(L)'
;MDFFSLIAQHYNHDDHPIVTCPGMQVNRTSEFARVFGIDFFSVLSRGSQYRVESMLLRLAHTQNYLAISPGNQQVASQPAMECLPLVMEPESAFYPDPVVVLDFQSLYPSMIIAYNLCYSTCLGKLFPSRRSAYTWRSEKSAAAYPKWGPVCAT
;
A
#
# COMPACT_ATOMS: atom_id res chain seq x y z
N MET A 1 -11.60 19.48 -23.17
CA MET A 1 -12.46 20.57 -22.60
C MET A 1 -12.64 20.21 -21.14
N ASP A 2 -11.55 20.36 -20.40
CA ASP A 2 -11.30 19.59 -19.20
C ASP A 2 -11.47 20.47 -17.98
N PHE A 3 -12.30 20.02 -17.04
CA PHE A 3 -12.38 20.57 -15.69
C PHE A 3 -11.00 20.54 -14.98
N PHE A 4 -10.07 19.69 -15.46
CA PHE A 4 -8.67 19.65 -15.05
C PHE A 4 -7.80 20.79 -15.59
N SER A 5 -8.15 21.42 -16.72
CA SER A 5 -7.41 22.59 -17.23
C SER A 5 -7.77 23.87 -16.47
N LEU A 6 -8.99 23.95 -15.95
CA LEU A 6 -9.47 25.15 -15.25
C LEU A 6 -8.83 25.31 -13.85
N ILE A 7 -8.52 24.19 -13.17
CA ILE A 7 -7.81 24.23 -11.88
C ILE A 7 -6.33 24.61 -12.08
N ALA A 8 -5.71 24.24 -13.20
CA ALA A 8 -4.33 24.61 -13.51
C ALA A 8 -4.17 26.10 -13.89
N GLN A 9 -5.18 26.71 -14.53
CA GLN A 9 -5.14 28.13 -14.88
C GLN A 9 -5.54 29.07 -13.74
N HIS A 10 -6.26 28.59 -12.72
CA HIS A 10 -6.59 29.40 -11.53
C HIS A 10 -5.51 29.36 -10.43
N TYR A 11 -4.41 28.64 -10.66
CA TYR A 11 -3.28 28.50 -9.72
C TYR A 11 -2.10 29.40 -10.07
N ASN A 12 -2.34 30.55 -10.73
CA ASN A 12 -1.28 31.48 -11.15
C ASN A 12 -1.53 32.93 -10.72
N HIS A 13 -2.40 33.20 -9.74
CA HIS A 13 -2.65 34.59 -9.33
C HIS A 13 -2.82 34.87 -7.82
N ASP A 14 -2.52 33.90 -6.96
CA ASP A 14 -2.43 34.14 -5.51
C ASP A 14 -1.08 33.64 -4.99
N ASP A 15 -0.07 34.52 -5.07
CA ASP A 15 1.19 34.43 -4.34
C ASP A 15 0.95 34.58 -2.82
N HIS A 16 0.16 33.68 -2.24
CA HIS A 16 0.25 33.40 -0.82
C HIS A 16 1.35 32.37 -0.63
N PRO A 17 2.48 32.74 0.00
CA PRO A 17 3.56 31.81 0.20
C PRO A 17 3.00 30.63 1.00
N ILE A 18 3.12 29.42 0.44
CA ILE A 18 2.88 28.14 1.11
C ILE A 18 4.01 27.98 2.15
N VAL A 19 4.01 28.86 3.13
CA VAL A 19 5.00 29.03 4.18
C VAL A 19 4.23 28.99 5.48
N THR A 20 3.75 27.81 5.81
CA THR A 20 3.57 27.43 7.20
C THR A 20 4.83 26.66 7.60
N CYS A 21 5.83 27.41 8.09
CA CYS A 21 7.15 26.98 8.58
C CYS A 21 8.16 26.45 7.52
N PRO A 22 8.91 27.34 6.82
CA PRO A 22 9.82 26.95 5.75
C PRO A 22 11.02 26.10 6.23
N GLY A 23 11.39 26.19 7.51
CA GLY A 23 12.46 25.36 8.09
C GLY A 23 12.01 23.94 8.51
N MET A 24 10.75 23.74 8.88
CA MET A 24 10.27 22.46 9.43
C MET A 24 9.91 21.45 8.33
N GLN A 25 9.34 21.93 7.23
CA GLN A 25 8.98 21.09 6.09
C GLN A 25 10.21 20.64 5.28
N VAL A 26 11.23 21.48 5.11
CA VAL A 26 12.43 21.12 4.34
C VAL A 26 13.21 20.01 5.03
N ASN A 27 13.43 20.10 6.35
CA ASN A 27 14.13 19.05 7.10
C ASN A 27 13.36 17.73 7.07
N ARG A 28 12.04 17.75 7.31
CA ARG A 28 11.21 16.53 7.25
C ARG A 28 11.24 15.89 5.86
N THR A 29 11.15 16.70 4.81
CA THR A 29 11.16 16.22 3.42
C THR A 29 12.54 15.67 3.04
N SER A 30 13.61 16.31 3.51
CA SER A 30 14.99 15.82 3.35
C SER A 30 15.19 14.47 4.04
N GLU A 31 14.73 14.32 5.29
CA GLU A 31 14.82 13.04 6.00
C GLU A 31 13.97 11.94 5.32
N PHE A 32 12.79 12.27 4.81
CA PHE A 32 12.02 11.31 4.01
C PHE A 32 12.72 10.94 2.70
N ALA A 33 13.33 11.89 2.00
CA ALA A 33 14.10 11.60 0.79
C ALA A 33 15.23 10.59 1.09
N ARG A 34 15.90 10.76 2.23
CA ARG A 34 16.96 9.83 2.69
C ARG A 34 16.41 8.46 3.10
N VAL A 35 15.31 8.42 3.86
CA VAL A 35 14.70 7.17 4.35
C VAL A 35 14.14 6.33 3.21
N PHE A 36 13.39 6.93 2.28
CA PHE A 36 12.85 6.22 1.10
C PHE A 36 13.93 6.01 0.02
N GLY A 37 14.98 6.84 -0.01
CA GLY A 37 15.99 6.85 -1.05
C GLY A 37 15.39 7.27 -2.40
N ILE A 38 14.69 8.41 -2.40
CA ILE A 38 14.06 9.03 -3.58
C ILE A 38 14.42 10.52 -3.63
N ASP A 39 14.23 11.16 -4.78
CA ASP A 39 14.51 12.59 -4.92
C ASP A 39 13.66 13.45 -3.99
N PHE A 40 14.23 14.55 -3.51
CA PHE A 40 13.54 15.50 -2.63
C PHE A 40 12.21 15.98 -3.23
N PHE A 41 12.20 16.35 -4.51
CA PHE A 41 10.99 16.77 -5.20
C PHE A 41 9.96 15.64 -5.35
N SER A 42 10.42 14.40 -5.51
CA SER A 42 9.55 13.21 -5.59
C SER A 42 8.85 12.92 -4.26
N VAL A 43 9.43 13.29 -3.12
CA VAL A 43 8.74 13.22 -1.82
C VAL A 43 7.50 14.11 -1.82
N LEU A 44 7.55 15.29 -2.42
CA LEU A 44 6.44 16.24 -2.45
C LEU A 44 5.41 15.94 -3.55
N SER A 45 5.89 15.53 -4.73
CA SER A 45 5.05 15.39 -5.93
C SER A 45 4.49 13.98 -6.17
N ARG A 46 5.12 12.93 -5.61
CA ARG A 46 4.71 11.52 -5.86
C ARG A 46 3.94 10.94 -4.67
N GLY A 47 3.03 10.03 -4.98
CA GLY A 47 2.17 9.37 -3.99
C GLY A 47 2.89 8.36 -3.09
N SER A 48 2.17 7.85 -2.08
CA SER A 48 2.67 6.87 -1.12
C SER A 48 3.13 5.56 -1.78
N GLN A 49 2.45 5.11 -2.84
CA GLN A 49 2.82 3.91 -3.60
C GLN A 49 4.28 3.98 -4.09
N TYR A 50 4.69 5.12 -4.65
CA TYR A 50 6.06 5.30 -5.14
C TYR A 50 7.10 5.15 -4.02
N ARG A 51 6.77 5.59 -2.80
CA ARG A 51 7.63 5.48 -1.61
C ARG A 51 7.74 4.04 -1.10
N VAL A 52 6.65 3.29 -1.17
CA VAL A 52 6.62 1.87 -0.77
C VAL A 52 7.35 1.01 -1.80
N GLU A 53 7.07 1.22 -3.09
CA GLU A 53 7.71 0.48 -4.18
C GLU A 53 9.22 0.73 -4.22
N SER A 54 9.69 1.96 -4.00
CA SER A 54 11.13 2.25 -3.99
C SER A 54 11.88 1.48 -2.91
N MET A 55 11.31 1.36 -1.71
CA MET A 55 11.86 0.56 -0.62
C MET A 55 11.77 -0.95 -0.92
N LEU A 56 10.60 -1.42 -1.37
CA LEU A 56 10.36 -2.83 -1.65
C LEU A 56 11.28 -3.35 -2.75
N LEU A 57 11.40 -2.64 -3.87
CA LEU A 57 12.23 -3.04 -5.00
C LEU A 57 13.71 -3.07 -4.63
N ARG A 58 14.17 -2.12 -3.80
CA ARG A 58 15.55 -2.10 -3.32
C ARG A 58 15.87 -3.35 -2.48
N LEU A 59 14.97 -3.74 -1.57
CA LEU A 59 15.11 -4.95 -0.75
C LEU A 59 14.97 -6.24 -1.57
N ALA A 60 14.02 -6.27 -2.52
CA ALA A 60 13.84 -7.40 -3.41
C ALA A 60 15.09 -7.65 -4.26
N HIS A 61 15.69 -6.58 -4.79
CA HIS A 61 16.91 -6.67 -5.58
C HIS A 61 18.10 -7.23 -4.79
N THR A 62 18.30 -6.80 -3.53
CA THR A 62 19.40 -7.35 -2.71
C THR A 62 19.23 -8.82 -2.37
N GLN A 63 18.00 -9.33 -2.43
CA GLN A 63 17.66 -10.73 -2.18
C GLN A 63 17.43 -11.54 -3.48
N ASN A 64 17.75 -10.98 -4.65
CA ASN A 64 17.54 -11.60 -5.97
C ASN A 64 16.07 -11.99 -6.26
N TYR A 65 15.10 -11.23 -5.74
CA TYR A 65 13.70 -11.39 -6.09
C TYR A 65 13.33 -10.56 -7.32
N LEU A 66 12.44 -11.11 -8.15
CA LEU A 66 11.84 -10.41 -9.27
C LEU A 66 10.45 -9.86 -8.93
N ALA A 67 10.27 -8.56 -9.15
CA ALA A 67 9.00 -7.89 -9.02
C ALA A 67 8.07 -8.13 -10.19
N ILE A 68 6.80 -8.43 -9.91
CA ILE A 68 5.79 -8.52 -10.96
C ILE A 68 5.01 -7.22 -11.06
N SER A 69 4.88 -6.74 -12.29
CA SER A 69 4.07 -5.57 -12.65
C SER A 69 2.78 -6.04 -13.35
N PRO A 70 1.65 -6.20 -12.63
CA PRO A 70 0.39 -6.59 -13.24
C PRO A 70 -0.14 -5.48 -14.16
N GLY A 71 -0.76 -5.87 -15.28
CA GLY A 71 -1.43 -4.92 -16.17
C GLY A 71 -2.79 -4.46 -15.61
N ASN A 72 -3.30 -3.34 -16.12
CA ASN A 72 -4.57 -2.75 -15.66
C ASN A 72 -5.75 -3.73 -15.68
N GLN A 73 -5.85 -4.59 -16.71
CA GLN A 73 -6.91 -5.60 -16.80
C GLN A 73 -6.79 -6.68 -15.71
N GLN A 74 -5.56 -7.05 -15.34
CA GLN A 74 -5.32 -8.05 -14.29
C GLN A 74 -5.63 -7.48 -12.90
N VAL A 75 -5.31 -6.21 -12.67
CA VAL A 75 -5.67 -5.51 -11.42
C VAL A 75 -7.19 -5.36 -11.33
N ALA A 76 -7.87 -5.06 -12.43
CA ALA A 76 -9.32 -4.94 -12.46
C ALA A 76 -10.06 -6.29 -12.23
N SER A 77 -9.44 -7.41 -12.61
CA SER A 77 -10.03 -8.75 -12.44
C SER A 77 -9.71 -9.42 -11.10
N GLN A 78 -8.97 -8.75 -10.20
CA GLN A 78 -8.65 -9.28 -8.89
C GLN A 78 -9.91 -9.47 -8.03
N PRO A 79 -9.95 -10.50 -7.16
CA PRO A 79 -11.09 -10.68 -6.26
C PRO A 79 -11.24 -9.47 -5.33
N ALA A 80 -12.49 -9.12 -5.03
CA ALA A 80 -12.79 -8.07 -4.06
C ALA A 80 -12.27 -8.44 -2.66
N MET A 81 -12.00 -7.42 -1.85
CA MET A 81 -11.58 -7.59 -0.46
C MET A 81 -12.72 -8.23 0.35
N GLU A 82 -12.44 -9.39 0.96
CA GLU A 82 -13.44 -10.16 1.72
C GLU A 82 -13.46 -9.78 3.23
N CYS A 83 -12.43 -9.09 3.72
CA CYS A 83 -12.27 -8.74 5.14
C CYS A 83 -12.63 -7.28 5.39
N LEU A 84 -13.37 -7.03 6.49
CA LEU A 84 -13.78 -5.70 6.94
C LEU A 84 -13.26 -5.47 8.37
N PRO A 85 -12.90 -4.22 8.73
CA PRO A 85 -12.55 -3.89 10.10
C PRO A 85 -13.76 -4.07 11.03
N LEU A 86 -13.50 -4.49 12.26
CA LEU A 86 -14.52 -4.58 13.30
C LEU A 86 -14.75 -3.20 13.93
N VAL A 87 -16.00 -2.74 13.92
CA VAL A 87 -16.45 -1.59 14.70
C VAL A 87 -17.48 -2.11 15.69
N MET A 88 -17.21 -1.94 16.98
CA MET A 88 -18.14 -2.33 18.04
C MET A 88 -19.15 -1.22 18.27
N GLU A 89 -20.42 -1.59 18.46
CA GLU A 89 -21.45 -0.63 18.84
C GLU A 89 -21.21 -0.16 20.29
N PRO A 90 -21.08 1.15 20.55
CA PRO A 90 -20.90 1.65 21.89
C PRO A 90 -22.20 1.62 22.69
N GLU A 91 -22.11 1.39 23.99
CA GLU A 91 -23.24 1.63 24.89
C GLU A 91 -23.39 3.14 25.11
N SER A 92 -24.51 3.69 24.65
CA SER A 92 -24.80 5.12 24.78
C SER A 92 -25.32 5.42 26.18
N ALA A 93 -24.44 5.93 27.06
CA ALA A 93 -24.77 6.32 28.42
C ALA A 93 -23.85 7.46 28.89
N PHE A 94 -24.22 8.08 30.01
CA PHE A 94 -23.32 8.96 30.76
C PHE A 94 -22.53 8.12 31.76
N TYR A 95 -21.20 8.16 31.66
CA TYR A 95 -20.30 7.40 32.54
C TYR A 95 -19.74 8.33 33.65
N PRO A 96 -20.19 8.18 34.91
CA PRO A 96 -19.67 8.97 36.03
C PRO A 96 -18.28 8.48 36.50
N ASP A 97 -17.95 7.21 36.23
CA ASP A 97 -16.68 6.58 36.58
C ASP A 97 -15.64 6.73 35.45
N PRO A 98 -14.32 6.71 35.75
CA PRO A 98 -13.28 6.84 34.74
C PRO A 98 -13.29 5.65 33.76
N VAL A 99 -13.21 5.96 32.46
CA VAL A 99 -13.15 4.97 31.38
C VAL A 99 -11.71 4.80 30.88
N VAL A 100 -11.20 3.56 30.89
CA VAL A 100 -9.86 3.25 30.39
C VAL A 100 -9.92 3.04 28.88
N VAL A 101 -9.06 3.75 28.15
CA VAL A 101 -8.91 3.62 26.70
C VAL A 101 -7.63 2.84 26.39
N LEU A 102 -7.77 1.75 25.64
CA LEU A 102 -6.66 0.89 25.22
C LEU A 102 -6.52 0.95 23.70
N ASP A 103 -5.29 1.11 23.22
CA ASP A 103 -4.96 1.07 21.80
C ASP A 103 -3.73 0.17 21.58
N PHE A 104 -3.68 -0.50 20.43
CA PHE A 104 -2.54 -1.29 20.03
C PHE A 104 -1.48 -0.40 19.38
N GLN A 105 -0.25 -0.47 19.87
CA GLN A 105 0.87 0.19 19.20
C GLN A 105 1.18 -0.51 17.87
N SER A 106 0.83 0.16 16.76
CA SER A 106 1.13 -0.31 15.41
C SER A 106 0.55 -1.69 15.08
N LEU A 107 -0.77 -1.86 15.27
CA LEU A 107 -1.48 -3.14 15.05
C LEU A 107 -1.10 -3.87 13.75
N TYR A 108 -1.24 -3.22 12.58
CA TYR A 108 -1.00 -3.87 11.29
C TYR A 108 0.47 -4.25 11.05
N PRO A 109 1.46 -3.37 11.23
CA PRO A 109 2.87 -3.76 11.15
C PRO A 109 3.24 -4.92 12.08
N SER A 110 2.76 -4.89 13.32
CA SER A 110 3.01 -5.95 14.31
C SER A 110 2.42 -7.29 13.86
N MET A 111 1.19 -7.31 13.34
CA MET A 111 0.58 -8.51 12.78
C MET A 111 1.35 -9.05 11.56
N ILE A 112 1.77 -8.17 10.64
CA ILE A 112 2.52 -8.55 9.44
C ILE A 112 3.81 -9.29 9.81
N ILE A 113 4.53 -8.77 10.81
CA ILE A 113 5.79 -9.36 11.29
C ILE A 113 5.52 -10.67 12.04
N ALA A 114 4.58 -10.67 13.01
CA ALA A 114 4.33 -11.82 13.87
C ALA A 114 3.85 -13.06 13.09
N TYR A 115 3.08 -12.85 12.02
CA TYR A 115 2.52 -13.93 11.20
C TYR A 115 3.23 -14.13 9.85
N ASN A 116 4.38 -13.49 9.64
CA ASN A 116 5.19 -13.62 8.41
C ASN A 116 4.38 -13.38 7.12
N LEU A 117 3.56 -12.32 7.11
CA LEU A 117 2.70 -11.97 5.98
C LEU A 117 3.52 -11.23 4.90
N CYS A 118 3.87 -11.92 3.83
CA CYS A 118 4.66 -11.35 2.73
C CYS A 118 4.26 -11.95 1.38
N TYR A 119 4.47 -11.21 0.29
CA TYR A 119 4.27 -11.73 -1.07
C TYR A 119 5.12 -12.99 -1.36
N SER A 120 6.28 -13.13 -0.74
CA SER A 120 7.17 -14.30 -0.89
C SER A 120 6.72 -15.53 -0.09
N THR A 121 5.86 -15.35 0.93
CA THR A 121 5.41 -16.42 1.83
C THR A 121 3.99 -16.90 1.55
N CYS A 122 3.26 -16.21 0.66
CA CYS A 122 1.92 -16.58 0.22
C CYS A 122 1.90 -17.89 -0.60
N LEU A 123 1.44 -18.99 0.01
CA LEU A 123 1.35 -20.31 -0.65
C LEU A 123 0.05 -20.54 -1.44
N GLY A 124 -1.04 -19.85 -1.08
CA GLY A 124 -2.36 -19.99 -1.71
C GLY A 124 -3.47 -20.30 -0.69
N LYS A 125 -4.73 -20.39 -1.16
CA LYS A 125 -5.88 -20.73 -0.32
C LYS A 125 -5.90 -22.24 -0.04
N LEU A 126 -6.06 -22.64 1.23
CA LEU A 126 -6.16 -24.06 1.63
C LEU A 126 -7.41 -24.74 1.04
N PHE A 127 -8.54 -24.02 1.03
CA PHE A 127 -9.78 -24.48 0.43
C PHE A 127 -10.10 -23.59 -0.78
N PRO A 128 -10.06 -24.11 -2.01
CA PRO A 128 -10.52 -23.39 -3.17
C PRO A 128 -12.00 -23.05 -2.99
N SER A 129 -12.39 -21.80 -3.28
CA SER A 129 -13.81 -21.45 -3.29
C SER A 129 -14.54 -22.33 -4.31
N ARG A 130 -15.75 -22.82 -3.98
CA ARG A 130 -16.54 -23.73 -4.85
C ARG A 130 -16.78 -23.21 -6.28
N ARG A 131 -16.57 -21.92 -6.53
CA ARG A 131 -16.60 -21.32 -7.87
C ARG A 131 -15.43 -21.72 -8.78
N SER A 132 -14.34 -22.27 -8.22
CA SER A 132 -13.14 -22.66 -8.97
C SER A 132 -13.10 -24.14 -9.36
N ALA A 133 -14.06 -24.99 -8.92
CA ALA A 133 -13.96 -26.45 -9.06
C ALA A 133 -14.19 -26.97 -10.50
N TYR A 134 -14.78 -26.17 -11.40
CA TYR A 134 -15.12 -26.62 -12.76
C TYR A 134 -14.19 -26.10 -13.87
N THR A 135 -13.18 -25.27 -13.56
CA THR A 135 -12.27 -24.69 -14.58
C THR A 135 -10.86 -25.28 -14.57
N TRP A 136 -10.56 -26.26 -13.70
CA TRP A 136 -9.22 -26.89 -13.65
C TRP A 136 -8.95 -27.89 -14.79
N ARG A 137 -9.92 -28.18 -15.67
CA ARG A 137 -9.79 -29.15 -16.77
C ARG A 137 -10.12 -28.55 -18.14
N SER A 138 -9.56 -27.39 -18.47
CA SER A 138 -9.10 -27.08 -19.84
C SER A 138 -8.49 -25.69 -19.84
N GLU A 139 -7.19 -25.65 -20.16
CA GLU A 139 -6.48 -24.50 -20.73
C GLU A 139 -6.33 -23.21 -19.89
N LYS A 140 -5.07 -22.98 -19.48
CA LYS A 140 -4.41 -21.66 -19.41
C LYS A 140 -5.16 -20.54 -18.66
N SER A 141 -5.57 -20.77 -17.42
CA SER A 141 -5.83 -19.66 -16.49
C SER A 141 -5.46 -20.05 -15.07
N ALA A 142 -4.16 -20.13 -14.83
CA ALA A 142 -3.65 -19.91 -13.50
C ALA A 142 -3.87 -18.41 -13.19
N ALA A 143 -4.92 -18.08 -12.45
CA ALA A 143 -4.85 -16.98 -11.49
C ALA A 143 -3.88 -17.39 -10.34
N ALA A 144 -2.68 -17.83 -10.72
CA ALA A 144 -1.56 -17.89 -9.83
C ALA A 144 -1.21 -16.42 -9.60
N TYR A 145 -1.41 -15.94 -8.39
CA TYR A 145 -0.70 -14.75 -7.96
C TYR A 145 0.75 -14.98 -8.36
N PRO A 146 1.31 -14.13 -9.23
CA PRO A 146 2.65 -14.35 -9.70
C PRO A 146 3.54 -14.30 -8.46
N LYS A 147 4.24 -15.41 -8.20
CA LYS A 147 5.06 -15.55 -7.00
C LYS A 147 6.33 -14.75 -7.22
N TRP A 148 6.69 -13.92 -6.26
CA TRP A 148 8.03 -13.36 -6.18
C TRP A 148 8.98 -14.52 -5.88
N GLY A 149 9.59 -15.07 -6.92
CA GLY A 149 10.57 -16.14 -6.83
C GLY A 149 11.99 -15.60 -6.93
N PRO A 150 12.99 -16.32 -6.41
CA PRO A 150 14.38 -16.02 -6.72
C PRO A 150 14.58 -16.11 -8.23
N VAL A 151 15.35 -15.19 -8.80
CA VAL A 151 15.86 -15.34 -10.16
C VAL A 151 16.70 -16.62 -10.17
N CYS A 152 16.28 -17.64 -10.92
CA CYS A 152 17.16 -18.78 -11.20
C CYS A 152 18.42 -18.20 -11.84
N ALA A 153 19.56 -18.30 -11.15
CA ALA A 153 20.85 -17.99 -11.72
C ALA A 153 21.06 -18.90 -12.94
N THR A 154 20.85 -18.36 -14.15
CA THR A 154 21.41 -18.90 -15.39
C THR A 154 22.91 -18.70 -15.42
#